data_AF-A0A1B6H4E2-F1
#
_entry.id   AF-A0A1B6H4E2-F1
#
_cell.length_a   1.000
_cell.length_b   1.000
_cell.length_c   1.000
_cell.angle_alpha   90.00
_cell.angle_beta   90.00
_cell.angle_gamma   90.00
#
_symmetry.space_group_name_H-M   'P 1'
#
loop_
_entity.id
_entity.type
_entity.pdbx_description
1 polymer ?
#
loop_
_entity_poly.entity_id
_entity_poly.type
_entity_poly.pdbx_seq_one_letter_code
_entity_poly.pdbx_strand_id
1 'polypeptide(L)'
;FDGFKTAAGNMDKISEESLNKAKWLLDCEEHCKITSFLGFQTAGGKTVKISEESLNKAKQLFDGFKTAAGNMDKISEESLNKAKWLLDCEEHCKITSFLGFQTAGGKTVKISEESLNKAKQLFDGFKTA
;
A
#
# COMPACT_ATOMS: atom_id res chain seq x y z
N PHE A 1 -17.45 20.17 -13.34
CA PHE A 1 -17.06 19.52 -12.08
C PHE A 1 -17.15 20.59 -11.00
N ASP A 2 -18.13 20.51 -10.09
CA ASP A 2 -18.61 21.63 -9.27
C ASP A 2 -17.93 21.75 -7.88
N GLY A 3 -16.74 21.16 -7.74
CA GLY A 3 -15.96 21.12 -6.50
C GLY A 3 -16.58 20.28 -5.38
N PHE A 4 -16.01 20.40 -4.18
CA PHE A 4 -16.52 19.74 -2.97
C PHE A 4 -17.55 20.65 -2.28
N LYS A 5 -18.73 20.11 -1.96
CA LYS A 5 -19.80 20.80 -1.24
C LYS A 5 -20.02 20.12 0.12
N THR A 6 -20.26 20.93 1.15
CA THR A 6 -20.68 20.45 2.47
C THR A 6 -22.08 19.84 2.42
N ALA A 7 -22.47 19.06 3.44
CA ALA A 7 -23.81 18.47 3.53
C ALA A 7 -24.96 19.51 3.51
N ALA A 8 -24.67 20.76 3.86
CA ALA A 8 -25.59 21.88 3.77
C ALA A 8 -25.63 22.54 2.38
N GLY A 9 -24.90 22.01 1.39
CA GLY A 9 -24.85 22.50 0.01
C GLY A 9 -23.85 23.64 -0.24
N ASN A 10 -23.17 24.13 0.81
CA ASN A 10 -22.20 25.22 0.68
C ASN A 10 -20.89 24.71 0.09
N MET A 11 -20.27 25.48 -0.80
CA MET A 11 -18.98 25.15 -1.39
C MET A 11 -17.88 25.20 -0.33
N ASP A 12 -17.20 24.08 -0.13
CA ASP A 12 -16.14 24.00 0.85
C ASP A 12 -14.87 24.59 0.24
N LYS A 13 -14.31 25.63 0.87
CA LYS A 13 -13.09 26.27 0.38
C LYS A 13 -11.90 25.43 0.84
N ILE A 14 -11.36 24.64 -0.08
CA ILE A 14 -10.11 23.94 0.17
C ILE A 14 -9.00 25.00 0.31
N SER A 15 -8.36 25.03 1.48
CA SER A 15 -7.24 25.93 1.70
C SER A 15 -6.03 25.50 0.87
N GLU A 16 -5.21 26.48 0.46
CA GLU A 16 -3.94 26.20 -0.22
C GLU A 16 -3.00 25.33 0.65
N GLU A 17 -3.05 25.51 1.97
CA GLU A 17 -2.34 24.65 2.93
C GLU A 17 -2.79 23.19 2.86
N SER A 18 -4.10 22.94 2.76
CA SER A 18 -4.66 21.59 2.61
C SER A 18 -4.24 20.96 1.28
N LEU A 19 -4.22 21.75 0.20
CA LEU A 19 -3.73 21.30 -1.11
C LEU A 19 -2.23 20.98 -1.07
N ASN A 20 -1.41 21.82 -0.44
CA ASN A 20 0.02 21.59 -0.31
C ASN A 20 0.35 20.34 0.55
N LYS A 21 -0.44 20.07 1.60
CA LYS A 21 -0.34 18.82 2.37
C LYS A 21 -0.77 17.60 1.57
N ALA A 22 -1.85 17.70 0.80
CA ALA A 22 -2.29 16.61 -0.08
C ALA A 22 -1.32 16.38 -1.25
N LYS A 23 -0.65 17.44 -1.73
CA LYS A 23 0.38 17.35 -2.76
C LYS A 23 1.52 16.45 -2.32
N TRP A 24 1.95 16.49 -1.05
CA TRP A 24 2.92 15.55 -0.50
C TRP A 24 2.50 14.07 -0.52
N LEU A 25 1.19 13.78 -0.50
CA LEU A 25 0.69 12.40 -0.64
C LEU A 25 0.73 11.92 -2.10
N LEU A 26 0.79 12.83 -3.06
CA LEU A 26 0.73 12.54 -4.50
C LEU A 26 2.12 12.68 -5.17
N ASP A 27 2.91 13.68 -4.77
CA ASP A 27 4.33 13.88 -5.11
C ASP A 27 5.20 13.12 -4.12
N CYS A 28 5.24 11.81 -4.32
CA CYS A 28 6.16 10.92 -3.64
C CYS A 28 7.54 11.00 -4.33
N GLU A 29 8.18 12.18 -4.34
CA GLU A 29 9.49 12.35 -5.00
C GLU A 29 10.65 12.62 -4.06
N GLU A 30 10.48 13.19 -2.85
CA GLU A 30 11.68 13.46 -2.02
C GLU A 30 11.67 13.12 -0.54
N HIS A 31 10.55 12.80 0.13
CA HIS A 31 10.65 12.52 1.59
C HIS A 31 9.61 11.54 2.18
N CYS A 32 9.00 10.71 1.35
CA CYS A 32 8.72 9.36 1.84
C CYS A 32 10.02 8.57 1.67
N LYS A 33 10.50 7.92 2.73
CA LYS A 33 11.24 6.66 2.52
C LYS A 33 10.23 5.74 1.84
N ILE A 34 10.17 5.82 0.52
CA ILE A 34 9.44 4.88 -0.31
C ILE A 34 10.14 3.57 -0.01
N THR A 35 9.53 2.79 0.88
CA THR A 35 9.73 1.35 0.85
C THR A 35 9.34 0.97 -0.56
N SER A 36 10.34 0.76 -1.42
CA SER A 36 10.13 0.17 -2.74
C SER A 36 9.10 -0.95 -2.59
N PHE A 37 8.11 -1.02 -3.48
CA PHE A 37 7.15 -2.10 -3.44
C PHE A 37 7.88 -3.40 -3.80
N LEU A 38 8.31 -4.13 -2.77
CA LEU A 38 9.03 -5.41 -2.89
C LEU A 38 8.11 -6.59 -3.28
N GLY A 39 6.94 -6.30 -3.85
CA GLY A 39 5.89 -7.28 -4.09
C GLY A 39 5.21 -7.78 -2.82
N PHE A 40 4.56 -8.94 -2.92
CA PHE A 40 3.89 -9.59 -1.81
C PHE A 40 4.90 -10.33 -0.91
N GLN A 41 4.71 -10.23 0.40
CA GLN A 41 5.51 -10.95 1.39
C GLN A 41 4.60 -11.73 2.33
N THR A 42 5.11 -12.83 2.86
CA THR A 42 4.48 -13.56 3.97
C THR A 42 4.57 -12.75 5.26
N ALA A 43 3.78 -13.09 6.28
CA ALA A 43 3.83 -12.42 7.59
C ALA A 43 5.23 -12.46 8.25
N GLY A 44 6.07 -13.43 7.87
CA GLY A 44 7.48 -13.52 8.30
C GLY A 44 8.47 -12.70 7.46
N GLY A 45 8.00 -11.84 6.56
CA GLY A 45 8.85 -10.99 5.71
C GLY A 45 9.54 -11.71 4.55
N LYS A 46 9.14 -12.95 4.23
CA LYS A 46 9.67 -13.67 3.06
C LYS A 46 8.88 -13.30 1.82
N THR A 47 9.56 -12.92 0.74
CA THR A 47 8.96 -12.63 -0.56
C THR A 47 8.20 -13.83 -1.13
N VAL A 48 6.99 -13.59 -1.61
CA VAL A 48 6.16 -14.56 -2.31
C VAL A 48 6.65 -14.66 -3.75
N LYS A 49 7.14 -15.85 -4.16
CA LYS A 49 7.54 -16.10 -5.55
C LYS A 49 6.32 -16.40 -6.40
N ILE A 50 6.21 -15.75 -7.55
CA ILE A 50 5.14 -15.98 -8.52
C ILE A 50 5.77 -16.64 -9.75
N SER A 51 5.21 -17.77 -10.21
CA SER A 51 5.69 -18.44 -11.42
C SER A 51 5.20 -17.74 -12.68
N GLU A 52 5.98 -17.82 -13.76
CA GLU A 52 5.59 -17.30 -15.07
C GLU A 52 4.28 -17.93 -15.58
N GLU A 53 4.07 -19.22 -15.34
CA GLU A 53 2.83 -19.93 -15.67
C GLU A 53 1.62 -19.29 -14.97
N SER A 54 1.75 -18.93 -13.68
CA SER A 54 0.68 -18.29 -12.91
C SER A 54 0.36 -16.89 -13.46
N LEU A 55 1.39 -16.14 -13.87
CA LEU A 55 1.21 -14.84 -14.52
C LEU A 55 0.48 -14.98 -15.86
N ASN A 56 0.82 -15.98 -16.66
CA ASN A 56 0.16 -16.22 -17.95
C ASN A 56 -1.31 -16.63 -17.77
N LYS A 57 -1.62 -17.47 -16.78
CA LYS A 57 -3.02 -17.79 -16.41
C LYS A 57 -3.80 -16.55 -15.97
N ALA A 58 -3.19 -15.69 -15.16
CA ALA A 58 -3.83 -14.43 -14.75
C ALA A 58 -4.10 -13.52 -15.96
N LYS A 59 -3.13 -13.35 -16.87
CA LYS A 59 -3.32 -12.57 -18.10
C LYS A 59 -4.52 -13.09 -18.91
N GLN A 60 -4.60 -14.40 -19.11
CA GLN A 60 -5.72 -15.03 -19.83
C GLN A 60 -7.06 -14.85 -19.12
N LEU A 61 -7.08 -14.86 -17.77
CA LEU A 61 -8.30 -14.64 -17.00
C LEU A 61 -8.88 -13.23 -17.21
N PHE A 62 -8.02 -12.23 -17.37
CA PHE A 62 -8.42 -10.85 -17.64
C PHE A 62 -8.57 -10.54 -19.13
N ASP A 63 -8.16 -11.45 -20.01
CA ASP A 63 -8.29 -11.28 -21.45
C ASP A 63 -9.77 -11.39 -21.83
N GLY A 64 -10.35 -10.28 -22.30
CA GLY A 64 -11.78 -10.17 -22.62
C GLY A 64 -12.67 -9.57 -21.53
N PHE A 65 -12.12 -9.10 -20.41
CA PHE A 65 -12.88 -8.31 -19.44
C PHE A 65 -13.29 -6.97 -20.08
N LYS A 66 -14.59 -6.72 -20.15
CA LYS A 66 -15.15 -5.44 -20.61
C LYS A 66 -15.57 -4.63 -19.40
N THR A 67 -15.40 -3.31 -19.47
CA THR A 67 -15.99 -2.41 -18.49
C THR A 67 -17.51 -2.53 -18.50
N ALA A 68 -18.20 -2.01 -17.49
CA ALA A 68 -19.66 -1.91 -17.48
C ALA A 68 -20.23 -1.15 -18.71
N ALA A 69 -19.38 -0.35 -19.37
CA ALA A 69 -19.69 0.36 -20.61
C ALA A 69 -19.43 -0.48 -21.89
N GLY A 70 -18.99 -1.73 -21.77
CA GLY A 70 -18.75 -2.65 -22.89
C GLY A 70 -17.42 -2.47 -23.61
N ASN A 71 -16.57 -1.55 -23.16
CA ASN A 71 -15.27 -1.29 -23.76
C ASN A 71 -14.21 -2.25 -23.20
N MET A 72 -13.31 -2.74 -24.06
CA MET A 72 -12.06 -3.34 -23.61
C MET A 72 -11.16 -2.21 -23.11
N ASP A 73 -10.83 -2.23 -21.82
CA ASP A 73 -9.82 -1.33 -21.28
C ASP A 73 -8.46 -1.74 -21.83
N LYS A 74 -8.00 -1.03 -22.86
CA LYS A 74 -6.62 -1.13 -23.30
C LYS A 74 -5.74 -0.48 -22.23
N ILE A 75 -4.89 -1.27 -21.60
CA ILE A 75 -3.86 -0.75 -20.70
C ILE A 75 -2.98 0.19 -21.52
N SER A 76 -2.87 1.46 -21.09
CA SER A 76 -2.00 2.42 -21.77
C SER A 76 -0.54 2.03 -21.57
N GLU A 77 0.28 2.25 -22.59
CA GLU A 77 1.72 1.99 -22.53
C GLU A 77 2.40 2.81 -21.42
N GLU A 78 1.91 4.01 -21.14
CA GLU A 78 2.32 4.85 -20.02
C GLU A 78 2.09 4.16 -18.66
N SER A 79 0.90 3.58 -18.45
CA SER A 79 0.57 2.86 -17.22
C SER A 79 1.47 1.63 -17.03
N LEU A 80 1.77 0.94 -18.13
CA LEU A 80 2.69 -0.20 -18.18
C LEU A 80 4.12 0.20 -17.81
N ASN A 81 4.62 1.30 -18.37
CA ASN A 81 5.97 1.79 -18.09
C ASN A 81 6.10 2.30 -16.65
N LYS A 82 5.08 2.98 -16.12
CA LYS A 82 5.04 3.40 -14.72
C LYS A 82 5.04 2.21 -13.76
N ALA A 83 4.28 1.15 -14.08
CA ALA A 83 4.27 -0.07 -13.29
C ALA A 83 5.63 -0.79 -13.31
N LYS A 84 6.32 -0.83 -14.46
CA LYS A 84 7.68 -1.37 -14.56
C LYS A 84 8.67 -0.58 -13.70
N TRP A 85 8.64 0.74 -13.77
CA TRP A 85 9.51 1.60 -12.94
C TRP A 85 9.33 1.36 -11.43
N LEU A 86 8.10 1.12 -10.98
CA LEU A 86 7.83 0.77 -9.58
C LEU A 86 8.41 -0.60 -9.15
N LEU A 87 8.64 -1.50 -10.10
CA LEU A 87 9.15 -2.86 -9.86
C LEU A 87 10.67 -2.95 -10.01
N ASP A 88 11.30 -2.06 -10.78
CA ASP A 88 12.71 -2.13 -11.20
C ASP A 88 13.72 -1.61 -10.15
N CYS A 89 13.30 -1.48 -8.89
CA CYS A 89 14.18 -1.08 -7.80
C CYS A 89 14.88 -2.32 -7.23
N GLU A 90 15.73 -2.96 -8.05
CA GLU A 90 16.18 -4.33 -7.79
C GLU A 90 17.42 -4.45 -6.88
N GLU A 91 18.19 -3.40 -6.57
CA GLU A 91 19.49 -3.63 -5.90
C GLU A 91 19.88 -2.82 -4.64
N HIS A 92 19.12 -1.82 -4.16
CA HIS A 92 19.58 -1.07 -2.97
C HIS A 92 18.51 -0.63 -1.96
N CYS A 93 17.45 -1.42 -1.79
CA CYS A 93 16.63 -1.27 -0.60
C CYS A 93 17.23 -2.09 0.55
N LYS A 94 18.11 -1.46 1.33
CA LYS A 94 18.34 -1.91 2.72
C LYS A 94 16.96 -2.15 3.31
N ILE A 95 16.69 -3.40 3.68
CA ILE A 95 15.52 -3.79 4.47
C ILE A 95 15.42 -2.74 5.58
N THR A 96 14.48 -1.80 5.46
CA THR A 96 14.16 -0.97 6.61
C THR A 96 13.50 -1.98 7.53
N SER A 97 14.26 -2.40 8.54
CA SER A 97 13.82 -3.27 9.60
C SER A 97 12.38 -2.94 9.97
N PHE A 98 11.55 -3.97 10.19
CA PHE A 98 10.20 -3.80 10.72
C PHE A 98 10.22 -2.71 11.79
N LEU A 99 9.58 -1.56 11.49
CA LEU A 99 9.65 -0.37 12.32
C LEU A 99 8.75 -0.46 13.58
N GLY A 100 8.20 -1.64 13.83
CA GLY A 100 7.24 -1.87 14.90
C GLY A 100 5.87 -1.27 14.61
N PHE A 101 5.04 -1.23 15.65
CA PHE A 101 3.78 -0.49 15.62
C PHE A 101 4.06 1.01 15.71
N GLN A 102 3.31 1.81 14.98
CA GLN A 102 3.38 3.27 15.02
C GLN A 102 2.00 3.87 15.27
N THR A 103 1.96 5.02 15.94
CA THR A 103 0.75 5.83 16.10
C THR A 103 0.40 6.54 14.79
N ALA A 104 -0.82 7.06 14.66
CA ALA A 104 -1.25 7.82 13.48
C ALA A 104 -0.36 9.05 13.17
N GLY A 105 0.37 9.57 14.16
CA GLY A 105 1.37 10.62 14.00
C GLY A 105 2.79 10.14 13.68
N GLY A 106 2.96 8.87 13.30
CA GLY A 106 4.26 8.28 12.91
C GLY A 106 5.22 7.98 14.07
N LYS A 107 4.80 8.13 15.33
CA LYS A 107 5.64 7.80 16.50
C LYS A 107 5.61 6.32 16.79
N THR A 108 6.77 5.69 16.97
CA THR A 108 6.90 4.27 17.36
C THR A 108 6.26 4.01 18.72
N VAL A 109 5.44 2.95 18.79
CA VAL A 109 4.82 2.46 20.00
C VAL A 109 5.84 1.63 20.78
N LYS A 110 6.15 2.04 22.02
CA LYS A 110 6.99 1.27 22.93
C LYS A 110 6.17 0.17 23.59
N ILE A 111 6.63 -1.07 23.52
CA ILE A 111 5.99 -2.22 24.16
C ILE A 111 6.77 -2.53 25.45
N SER A 112 6.08 -2.62 26.59
CA SER A 112 6.70 -2.99 27.87
C SER A 112 6.79 -4.51 28.03
N GLU A 113 7.77 -4.97 28.81
CA GLU A 113 7.93 -6.39 29.16
C GLU A 113 6.69 -6.96 29.86
N GLU A 114 6.07 -6.17 30.74
CA GLU A 114 4.81 -6.53 31.39
C GLU A 114 3.69 -6.81 30.37
N SER A 115 3.56 -5.98 29.33
CA SER A 115 2.55 -6.16 28.29
C SER A 115 2.79 -7.43 27.49
N LEU A 116 4.06 -7.77 27.22
CA LEU A 116 4.44 -9.01 26.55
C LEU A 116 4.11 -10.23 27.40
N ASN A 117 4.39 -10.19 28.71
CA ASN A 117 4.08 -11.30 29.61
C ASN A 117 2.57 -11.53 29.74
N LYS A 118 1.76 -10.47 29.81
CA LYS A 118 0.29 -10.58 29.78
C LYS A 118 -0.21 -11.21 28.48
N ALA A 119 0.32 -10.80 27.33
CA ALA A 119 -0.05 -11.39 26.05
C ALA A 119 0.31 -12.89 26.00
N LYS A 120 1.52 -13.27 26.44
CA LYS A 120 1.94 -14.69 26.50
C LYS A 120 0.99 -15.52 27.35
N GLN A 121 0.66 -15.07 28.57
CA GLN A 121 -0.28 -15.76 29.46
C GLN A 121 -1.67 -15.91 28.83
N LEU A 122 -2.14 -14.88 28.11
CA LEU A 122 -3.41 -14.93 27.40
C LEU A 122 -3.40 -16.02 26.31
N PHE A 123 -2.32 -16.14 25.54
CA PHE A 123 -2.16 -17.17 24.50
C PHE A 123 -1.89 -18.57 25.06
N ASP A 124 -1.19 -18.71 26.18
CA ASP A 124 -0.97 -20.00 26.85
C ASP A 124 -2.28 -20.62 27.35
N GLY A 125 -3.30 -19.79 27.64
CA GLY A 125 -4.66 -20.23 27.96
C GLY A 125 -5.43 -20.81 26.76
N PHE A 126 -5.01 -20.51 25.53
CA PHE A 126 -5.54 -21.12 24.31
C PHE A 126 -4.64 -22.28 23.89
N LYS A 127 -4.72 -23.41 24.62
CA LYS A 127 -4.21 -24.66 24.05
C LYS A 127 -4.98 -24.93 22.77
N THR A 128 -4.26 -25.02 21.66
CA THR A 128 -4.78 -25.52 20.39
C THR A 128 -5.41 -26.88 20.65
N ALA A 129 -6.72 -26.99 20.40
CA ALA A 129 -7.42 -28.26 20.29
C ALA A 129 -6.95 -29.01 19.04
#